data_AF-A0A497HYU5-F1
#
_entry.id   AF-A0A497HYU5-F1
#
_cell.length_a   1.000
_cell.length_b   1.000
_cell.length_c   1.000
_cell.angle_alpha   90.00
_cell.angle_beta   90.00
_cell.angle_gamma   90.00
#
_symmetry.space_group_name_H-M   'P 1'
#
loop_
_entity.id
_entity.type
_entity.pdbx_description
1 polymer ?
#
loop_
_entity_poly.entity_id
_entity_poly.type
_entity_poly.pdbx_seq_one_letter_code
_entity_poly.pdbx_strand_id
1 'polypeptide(L)' 'KDYTMIRDKNDRHILASAAEGKCDYIATGDKDLLVLIEYENIKIVNVRSLMKSLNI' A
#
# COMPACT_ATOMS: atom_id res chain seq x y z
N LYS A 1 -7.05 13.87 -7.22
CA LYS A 1 -6.93 12.49 -6.69
C LYS A 1 -7.93 12.36 -5.55
N ASP A 2 -8.84 11.39 -5.62
CA ASP A 2 -9.88 11.19 -4.61
C ASP A 2 -9.31 10.24 -3.53
N TYR A 3 -9.18 10.73 -2.30
CA TYR A 3 -8.57 10.02 -1.17
C TYR A 3 -9.62 9.54 -0.15
N THR A 4 -10.87 9.38 -0.60
CA THR A 4 -12.03 9.02 0.24
C THR A 4 -12.02 7.58 0.74
N MET A 5 -11.23 6.68 0.14
CA MET A 5 -11.12 5.28 0.57
C MET A 5 -10.23 5.08 1.81
N ILE A 6 -9.45 6.08 2.23
CA ILE A 6 -8.53 5.95 3.36
C ILE A 6 -9.22 6.48 4.61
N ARG A 7 -9.43 5.60 5.58
CA ARG A 7 -10.11 5.91 6.85
C ARG A 7 -9.33 6.89 7.71
N ASP A 8 -8.00 6.74 7.76
CA ASP A 8 -7.11 7.69 8.46
C ASP A 8 -6.46 8.65 7.47
N LYS A 9 -6.69 9.95 7.66
CA LYS A 9 -6.05 10.99 6.84
C LYS A 9 -4.53 10.99 7.01
N ASN A 10 -4.01 10.48 8.13
CA ASN A 10 -2.59 10.40 8.36
C ASN A 10 -1.91 9.49 7.35
N ASP A 11 -2.45 8.33 6.98
CA ASP A 11 -1.76 7.37 6.10
C ASP A 11 -1.64 7.81 4.63
N ARG A 12 -2.24 8.95 4.27
CA ARG A 12 -2.16 9.52 2.92
C ARG A 12 -0.73 9.79 2.46
N HIS A 13 0.16 10.14 3.38
CA HIS A 13 1.56 10.40 3.03
C HIS A 13 2.28 9.13 2.58
N ILE A 14 1.91 7.95 3.10
CA ILE A 14 2.50 6.65 2.71
C ILE A 14 2.12 6.34 1.26
N LEU A 15 0.83 6.44 0.93
CA LEU A 15 0.33 6.20 -0.44
C LEU A 15 0.89 7.23 -1.43
N ALA A 16 0.94 8.51 -1.04
CA ALA A 16 1.51 9.56 -1.88
C ALA A 16 3.00 9.32 -2.14
N SER A 17 3.76 8.92 -1.13
CA SER A 17 5.19 8.62 -1.27
C SER A 17 5.42 7.41 -2.18
N ALA A 18 4.61 6.36 -2.04
CA ALA A 18 4.70 5.17 -2.90
C ALA A 18 4.35 5.51 -4.37
N ALA A 19 3.32 6.32 -4.59
CA ALA A 19 2.94 6.76 -5.93
C ALA A 19 4.00 7.65 -6.59
N GLU A 20 4.54 8.63 -5.86
CA GLU A 20 5.62 9.49 -6.36
C GLU A 20 6.90 8.68 -6.62
N GLY A 21 7.19 7.73 -5.74
CA GLY A 21 8.30 6.77 -5.88
C GLY A 21 8.09 5.71 -6.95
N LYS A 22 6.90 5.65 -7.58
CA LYS A 22 6.52 4.65 -8.59
C LYS A 22 6.73 3.22 -8.11
N CYS A 23 6.40 2.95 -6.85
CA CYS A 23 6.56 1.63 -6.25
C CYS A 23 5.57 0.63 -6.85
N ASP A 24 5.99 -0.63 -6.96
CA ASP A 24 5.07 -1.72 -7.33
C ASP A 24 4.27 -2.25 -6.11
N TYR A 25 4.86 -2.13 -4.91
CA TYR A 25 4.30 -2.67 -3.67
C TYR A 25 4.46 -1.70 -2.48
N ILE A 26 3.48 -1.72 -1.59
CA ILE A 26 3.59 -1.27 -0.20
C ILE A 26 3.56 -2.51 0.68
N ALA A 27 4.66 -2.80 1.37
CA ALA A 27 4.72 -3.85 2.38
C ALA A 27 4.41 -3.26 3.76
N THR A 28 3.32 -3.70 4.40
CA THR A 28 2.93 -3.18 5.72
C THR A 28 2.26 -4.25 6.59
N GLY A 29 2.34 -4.08 7.90
CA GLY A 29 1.57 -4.84 8.90
C GLY A 29 0.30 -4.14 9.35
N ASP A 30 0.07 -2.90 8.88
CA ASP A 30 -1.07 -2.08 9.26
C ASP A 30 -2.37 -2.62 8.63
N LYS A 31 -3.38 -2.88 9.45
CA LYS A 31 -4.65 -3.49 9.01
C LYS A 31 -5.53 -2.53 8.21
N ASP A 32 -5.48 -1.23 8.52
CA ASP A 32 -6.27 -0.20 7.84
C ASP A 32 -5.69 0.12 6.46
N LEU A 33 -4.38 -0.05 6.26
CA LEU A 33 -3.79 -0.02 4.92
C LEU A 33 -4.06 -1.32 4.15
N LEU A 34 -3.96 -2.48 4.78
CA LEU A 34 -4.13 -3.78 4.12
C LEU A 34 -5.53 -3.98 3.53
N VAL A 35 -6.58 -3.36 4.10
CA VAL A 35 -7.96 -3.41 3.55
C VAL A 35 -8.07 -2.70 2.19
N LEU A 36 -7.18 -1.77 1.87
CA LEU A 36 -7.20 -1.10 0.57
C LEU A 36 -6.85 -2.04 -0.58
N ILE A 37 -6.02 -3.07 -0.32
CA ILE A 37 -5.53 -4.09 -1.27
C ILE A 37 -4.64 -3.51 -2.39
N GLU A 38 -5.01 -2.38 -2.97
CA GLU A 38 -4.34 -1.72 -4.08
C GLU A 38 -4.62 -0.22 -4.10
N TYR A 39 -3.63 0.57 -4.52
CA TYR A 39 -3.76 2.01 -4.73
C TYR A 39 -2.97 2.43 -5.97
N GLU A 40 -3.61 3.00 -6.99
CA GLU A 40 -2.95 3.46 -8.23
C GLU A 40 -2.00 2.40 -8.88
N ASN A 41 -2.42 1.13 -8.94
CA ASN A 41 -1.63 -0.03 -9.40
C ASN A 41 -0.53 -0.52 -8.44
N ILE A 42 -0.43 0.09 -7.26
CA ILE A 42 0.51 -0.29 -6.21
C ILE A 42 -0.18 -1.30 -5.30
N LYS A 43 0.37 -2.51 -5.21
CA LYS A 43 -0.20 -3.57 -4.38
C LYS A 43 0.14 -3.36 -2.91
N ILE A 44 -0.87 -3.39 -2.05
CA ILE A 44 -0.68 -3.24 -0.60
C ILE A 44 -0.76 -4.63 0.02
N VAL A 45 0.37 -5.12 0.52
CA VAL A 45 0.52 -6.50 0.96
C VAL A 45 1.22 -6.57 2.31
N ASN A 46 1.02 -7.67 3.03
CA ASN A 46 1.87 -7.97 4.18
C ASN A 46 3.22 -8.53 3.69
N VAL A 47 4.24 -8.43 4.55
CA VAL A 47 5.61 -8.86 4.23
C VAL A 47 5.66 -10.34 3.79
N ARG A 48 4.89 -11.23 4.43
CA ARG A 48 4.88 -12.65 4.08
C ARG A 48 4.35 -12.87 2.65
N SER A 49 3.29 -12.16 2.27
CA SER A 49 2.76 -12.22 0.91
C SER A 49 3.75 -11.65 -0.10
N LEU A 50 4.43 -10.54 0.23
CA LEU A 50 5.46 -9.98 -0.65
C LEU A 50 6.61 -10.97 -0.90
N MET A 51 7.15 -11.57 0.16
CA MET A 51 8.24 -12.56 0.05
C MET A 51 7.84 -13.72 -0.89
N LYS A 52 6.61 -14.23 -0.73
CA LYS A 52 6.05 -15.27 -1.61
C LYS A 52 5.94 -14.80 -3.07
N SER A 53 5.53 -13.55 -3.31
CA SER A 53 5.45 -12.98 -4.67
C SER A 53 6.81 -12.73 -5.32
N LEU A 54 7.87 -12.56 -4.51
CA LEU A 54 9.24 -12.37 -4.99
C LEU A 54 10.02 -13.69 -5.08
N ASN A 55 9.44 -14.82 -4.65
CA ASN A 55 10.11 -16.12 -4.55
C ASN A 55 11.38 -16.08 -3.67
N ILE A 56 11.34 -15.31 -2.58
CA ILE A 56 12.42 -15.19 -1.58
C ILE A 56 11.97 -15.80 -0.24
#